data_AF-A0A7U6KEV0-F1
#
_entry.id   AF-A0A7U6KEV0-F1
#
_cell.length_a   1.000
_cell.length_b   1.000
_cell.length_c   1.000
_cell.angle_alpha   90.00
_cell.angle_beta   90.00
_cell.angle_gamma   90.00
#
_symmetry.space_group_name_H-M   'P 1'
#
loop_
_entity.id
_entity.type
_entity.pdbx_description
1 polymer ?
#
loop_
_entity_poly.entity_id
_entity_poly.type
_entity_poly.pdbx_seq_one_letter_code
_entity_poly.pdbx_strand_id
1 'polypeptide(L)'
;MKQYKIGEFAKYMGVSKDLVKHYQTCGIIEPDVNEENSYRHYNMRHGERILQSRKYRSLGFSVDDAKHIVYERTASEMFDTIRSQTDEIDNQIAKLTMKKVLLEQLHQQFEMCQEKKGTCERVRLPKQYFLPHIEENAFCEKKEIVEQITNWMKHIEYAYKTARVTMYPEWQENDHGLLMEEQYFVKLELPVIDDMIIYEEGDYIVYYVRERYVRNRGITEYIEQYYQYVKECGHSVKKDGILMQHIFDHYEDGVRYVNYRVIFKLDSGKE
;
A
#
# COMPACT_ATOMS: atom_id res chain seq x y z
N MET A 1 -53.13 10.90 10.85
CA MET A 1 -52.06 9.87 11.00
C MET A 1 -51.77 9.70 12.48
N LYS A 2 -51.51 8.48 12.98
CA LYS A 2 -51.26 8.28 14.42
C LYS A 2 -49.94 8.95 14.84
N GLN A 3 -49.98 9.63 15.98
CA GLN A 3 -48.86 10.37 16.57
C GLN A 3 -48.32 9.63 17.80
N TYR A 4 -47.01 9.61 17.96
CA TYR A 4 -46.29 8.89 19.01
C TYR A 4 -45.35 9.83 19.78
N LYS A 5 -45.20 9.65 21.09
CA LYS A 5 -44.13 10.31 21.83
C LYS A 5 -42.78 9.67 21.47
N ILE A 6 -41.67 10.38 21.65
CA ILE A 6 -40.32 9.91 21.26
C ILE A 6 -40.00 8.51 21.79
N GLY A 7 -40.43 8.18 23.02
CA GLY A 7 -40.17 6.86 23.61
C GLY A 7 -40.93 5.72 22.95
N GLU A 8 -42.20 5.93 22.62
CA GLU A 8 -43.01 4.94 21.91
C GLU A 8 -42.53 4.82 20.46
N PHE A 9 -42.25 5.95 19.82
CA PHE A 9 -41.73 5.99 18.45
C PHE A 9 -40.40 5.24 18.33
N ALA A 10 -39.43 5.54 19.21
CA ALA A 10 -38.14 4.84 19.24
C ALA A 10 -38.29 3.34 19.50
N LYS A 11 -39.17 2.95 20.44
CA LYS A 11 -39.48 1.55 20.74
C LYS A 11 -40.03 0.82 19.52
N TYR A 12 -41.01 1.39 18.82
CA TYR A 12 -41.61 0.75 17.64
C TYR A 12 -40.69 0.75 16.42
N MET A 13 -39.82 1.75 16.29
CA MET A 13 -38.81 1.82 15.25
C MET A 13 -37.57 0.93 15.52
N GLY A 14 -37.47 0.32 16.71
CA GLY A 14 -36.31 -0.50 17.08
C GLY A 14 -35.01 0.31 17.22
N VAL A 15 -35.10 1.58 17.62
CA VAL A 15 -33.95 2.50 17.75
C VAL A 15 -33.90 3.13 19.14
N SER A 16 -32.75 3.69 19.51
CA SER A 16 -32.63 4.47 20.74
C SER A 16 -33.31 5.84 20.58
N LYS A 17 -33.78 6.42 21.68
CA LYS A 17 -34.29 7.80 21.71
C LYS A 17 -33.21 8.79 21.24
N ASP A 18 -31.95 8.53 21.57
CA ASP A 18 -30.84 9.40 21.17
C ASP A 18 -30.57 9.34 19.67
N LEU A 19 -30.79 8.20 19.01
CA LEU A 19 -30.72 8.15 17.55
C LEU A 19 -31.84 8.98 16.91
N VAL A 20 -33.06 8.94 17.45
CA VAL A 20 -34.14 9.81 16.98
C VAL A 20 -33.75 11.28 17.13
N LYS A 21 -33.20 11.67 18.29
CA LYS A 21 -32.69 13.05 18.50
C LYS A 21 -31.57 13.41 17.54
N HIS A 22 -30.64 12.49 17.29
CA HIS A 22 -29.55 12.71 16.34
C HIS A 22 -30.09 13.04 14.94
N TYR A 23 -31.06 12.26 14.45
CA TYR A 23 -31.70 12.53 13.15
C TYR A 23 -32.53 13.82 13.14
N GLN A 24 -32.99 14.31 14.29
CA GLN A 24 -33.55 15.66 14.39
C GLN A 24 -32.47 16.73 14.26
N THR A 25 -31.35 16.59 14.98
CA THR A 25 -30.22 17.53 14.91
C THR A 25 -29.66 17.63 13.50
N CYS A 26 -29.58 16.51 12.78
CA CYS A 26 -29.17 16.48 11.37
C CYS A 26 -30.24 17.03 10.41
N GLY A 27 -31.45 17.33 10.90
CA GLY A 27 -32.57 17.81 10.08
C GLY A 27 -33.13 16.74 9.13
N ILE A 28 -32.92 15.46 9.42
CA ILE A 28 -33.48 14.35 8.65
C ILE A 28 -34.94 14.09 9.03
N ILE A 29 -35.34 14.47 10.24
CA ILE A 29 -36.74 14.51 10.66
C ILE A 29 -36.98 15.77 11.48
N GLU A 30 -38.18 16.33 11.35
CA GLU A 30 -38.65 17.44 12.16
C GLU A 30 -39.90 16.96 12.91
N PRO A 31 -39.95 17.08 14.26
CA PRO A 31 -41.12 16.64 15.01
C PRO A 31 -42.30 17.58 14.79
N ASP A 32 -43.51 17.03 14.80
CA ASP A 32 -44.72 17.84 14.90
C ASP A 32 -44.79 18.39 16.35
N VAL A 33 -44.85 19.71 16.53
CA VAL A 33 -45.00 20.33 17.86
C VAL A 33 -46.48 20.62 18.09
N ASN A 34 -47.03 20.09 19.18
CA ASN A 34 -48.40 20.41 19.58
C ASN A 34 -48.46 21.84 20.15
N GLU A 35 -49.29 22.70 19.55
CA GLU A 35 -49.42 24.12 19.90
C GLU A 35 -49.97 24.36 21.31
N GLU A 36 -50.75 23.42 21.86
CA GLU A 36 -51.42 23.59 23.16
C GLU A 36 -50.54 23.22 24.35
N ASN A 37 -49.55 22.35 24.17
CA ASN A 37 -48.75 21.80 25.28
C ASN A 37 -47.26 21.62 24.97
N SER A 38 -46.79 22.08 23.80
CA SER A 38 -45.40 22.05 23.38
C SER A 38 -44.75 20.65 23.33
N TYR A 39 -45.54 19.57 23.38
CA TYR A 39 -44.99 18.21 23.26
C TYR A 39 -44.66 17.88 21.79
N ARG A 40 -43.51 17.23 21.61
CA ARG A 40 -43.04 16.73 20.31
C ARG A 40 -43.67 15.37 19.99
N HIS A 41 -44.22 15.27 18.79
CA HIS A 41 -44.84 14.06 18.27
C HIS A 41 -44.18 13.58 16.98
N TYR A 42 -44.20 12.27 16.81
CA TYR A 42 -43.63 11.59 15.66
C TYR A 42 -44.65 10.66 15.02
N ASN A 43 -44.56 10.51 13.71
CA ASN A 43 -45.51 9.74 12.94
C ASN A 43 -44.76 8.78 11.99
N MET A 44 -45.51 7.99 11.23
CA MET A 44 -44.94 7.00 10.31
C MET A 44 -43.98 7.61 9.27
N ARG A 45 -44.21 8.86 8.80
CA ARG A 45 -43.33 9.52 7.82
C ARG A 45 -41.96 9.84 8.40
N HIS A 46 -41.89 10.22 9.69
CA HIS A 46 -40.60 10.36 10.37
C HIS A 46 -39.85 9.02 10.41
N GLY A 47 -40.59 7.92 10.62
CA GLY A 47 -40.02 6.57 10.59
C GLY A 47 -39.44 6.23 9.22
N GLU A 48 -40.20 6.48 8.17
CA GLU A 48 -39.79 6.24 6.78
C GLU A 48 -38.50 7.01 6.43
N ARG A 49 -38.42 8.30 6.78
CA ARG A 49 -37.22 9.12 6.54
C ARG A 49 -35.99 8.62 7.28
N ILE A 50 -36.16 8.20 8.55
CA ILE A 50 -35.06 7.57 9.30
C ILE A 50 -34.61 6.27 8.62
N LEU A 51 -35.53 5.42 8.17
CA LEU A 51 -35.20 4.15 7.52
C LEU A 51 -34.45 4.38 6.21
N GLN A 52 -34.95 5.27 5.36
CA GLN A 52 -34.32 5.62 4.09
C GLN A 52 -32.92 6.21 4.33
N SER A 53 -32.80 7.19 5.23
CA SER A 53 -31.49 7.78 5.56
C SER A 53 -30.52 6.72 6.11
N ARG A 54 -30.96 5.85 7.02
CA ARG A 54 -30.14 4.76 7.55
C ARG A 54 -29.67 3.81 6.45
N LYS A 55 -30.53 3.47 5.50
CA LYS A 55 -30.19 2.63 4.36
C LYS A 55 -29.05 3.26 3.55
N TYR A 56 -29.18 4.53 3.17
CA TYR A 56 -28.12 5.23 2.43
C TYR A 56 -26.84 5.34 3.27
N ARG A 57 -26.94 5.72 4.54
CA ARG A 57 -25.77 5.74 5.45
C ARG A 57 -25.02 4.41 5.50
N SER A 58 -25.74 3.29 5.49
CA SER A 58 -25.12 1.95 5.49
C SER A 58 -24.40 1.60 4.19
N LEU A 59 -24.67 2.32 3.10
CA LEU A 59 -24.01 2.18 1.80
C LEU A 59 -22.84 3.16 1.62
N GLY A 60 -22.46 3.89 2.67
CA GLY A 60 -21.30 4.78 2.68
C GLY A 60 -21.59 6.25 2.38
N PHE A 61 -22.85 6.64 2.18
CA PHE A 61 -23.23 8.04 2.00
C PHE A 61 -23.00 8.88 3.26
N SER A 62 -22.69 10.18 3.11
CA SER A 62 -22.66 11.12 4.22
C SER A 62 -24.06 11.35 4.82
N VAL A 63 -24.15 11.99 5.99
CA VAL A 63 -25.46 12.36 6.58
C VAL A 63 -26.16 13.40 5.71
N ASP A 64 -25.39 14.31 5.13
CA ASP A 64 -25.91 15.38 4.27
C ASP A 64 -26.40 14.81 2.93
N ASP A 65 -25.67 13.87 2.31
CA ASP A 65 -26.14 13.19 1.10
C ASP A 65 -27.40 12.38 1.39
N ALA A 66 -27.43 11.64 2.50
CA ALA A 66 -28.59 10.87 2.88
C ALA A 66 -29.82 11.77 3.15
N LYS A 67 -29.62 12.95 3.75
CA LYS A 67 -30.68 13.96 3.92
C LYS A 67 -31.13 14.48 2.55
N HIS A 68 -30.19 14.86 1.70
CA HIS A 68 -30.47 15.39 0.37
C HIS A 68 -31.25 14.39 -0.50
N ILE A 69 -30.90 13.10 -0.44
CA ILE A 69 -31.62 12.03 -1.16
C ILE A 69 -33.04 11.84 -0.60
N VAL A 70 -33.21 11.96 0.72
CA VAL A 70 -34.51 11.79 1.38
C VAL A 70 -35.50 12.94 1.08
N TYR A 71 -35.01 14.15 0.80
CA TYR A 71 -35.87 15.33 0.69
C TYR A 71 -35.95 15.97 -0.71
N GLU A 72 -34.87 16.00 -1.51
CA GLU A 72 -34.70 17.07 -2.51
C GLU A 72 -34.15 16.63 -3.88
N ARG A 73 -34.46 15.41 -4.37
CA ARG A 73 -33.91 14.95 -5.66
C ARG A 73 -34.97 14.67 -6.71
N THR A 74 -34.70 15.13 -7.94
CA THR A 74 -35.28 14.55 -9.16
C THR A 74 -34.73 13.14 -9.36
N ALA A 75 -35.40 12.31 -10.17
CA ALA A 75 -34.93 10.95 -10.44
C ALA A 75 -33.50 10.93 -10.99
N SER A 76 -33.15 11.86 -11.89
CA SER A 76 -31.81 11.94 -12.52
C SER A 76 -30.70 12.12 -11.49
N GLU A 77 -30.81 13.14 -10.64
CA GLU A 77 -29.77 13.47 -9.67
C GLU A 77 -29.57 12.36 -8.62
N MET A 78 -30.64 11.61 -8.31
CA MET A 78 -30.56 10.43 -7.44
C MET A 78 -29.76 9.31 -8.11
N PHE A 79 -29.99 9.04 -9.40
CA PHE A 79 -29.21 8.05 -10.15
C PHE A 79 -27.73 8.44 -10.22
N ASP A 80 -27.42 9.72 -10.44
CA ASP A 80 -26.04 10.19 -10.51
C ASP A 80 -25.33 10.06 -9.15
N THR A 81 -26.02 10.41 -8.05
CA THR A 81 -25.48 10.28 -6.69
C THR A 81 -25.20 8.81 -6.34
N ILE A 82 -26.10 7.90 -6.70
CA ILE A 82 -25.90 6.46 -6.48
C ILE A 82 -24.76 5.91 -7.34
N ARG A 83 -24.65 6.35 -8.60
CA ARG A 83 -23.56 5.95 -9.48
C ARG A 83 -22.21 6.41 -8.94
N SER A 84 -22.09 7.67 -8.53
CA SER A 84 -20.85 8.20 -7.96
C SER A 84 -20.40 7.44 -6.71
N GLN A 85 -21.34 7.03 -5.85
CA GLN A 85 -21.01 6.20 -4.69
C GLN A 85 -20.56 4.79 -5.08
N THR A 86 -21.16 4.23 -6.14
CA THR A 86 -20.75 2.94 -6.69
C THR A 86 -19.33 3.01 -7.23
N ASP A 87 -19.02 4.04 -8.02
CA ASP A 87 -17.68 4.27 -8.57
C ASP A 87 -16.63 4.44 -7.46
N GLU A 88 -16.97 5.14 -6.37
CA GLU A 88 -16.09 5.29 -5.20
C GLU A 88 -15.84 3.95 -4.49
N ILE A 89 -16.87 3.10 -4.33
CA ILE A 89 -16.70 1.75 -3.79
C ILE A 89 -15.83 0.90 -4.70
N ASP A 90 -16.03 0.96 -6.03
CA ASP A 90 -15.20 0.22 -6.99
C ASP A 90 -13.73 0.65 -6.91
N ASN A 91 -13.46 1.95 -6.76
CA ASN A 91 -12.12 2.48 -6.50
C ASN A 91 -11.52 1.94 -5.20
N GLN A 92 -12.31 1.85 -4.13
CA GLN A 92 -11.86 1.27 -2.86
C GLN A 92 -11.57 -0.23 -2.98
N ILE A 93 -12.41 -0.98 -3.69
CA ILE A 93 -12.21 -2.41 -3.98
C ILE A 93 -10.92 -2.62 -4.78
N ALA A 94 -10.67 -1.79 -5.80
CA ALA A 94 -9.44 -1.85 -6.58
C ALA A 94 -8.20 -1.62 -5.72
N LYS A 95 -8.23 -0.60 -4.84
CA LYS A 95 -7.14 -0.32 -3.89
C LYS A 95 -6.90 -1.45 -2.89
N LEU A 96 -7.97 -2.01 -2.32
CA LEU A 96 -7.88 -3.11 -1.35
C LEU A 96 -7.38 -4.40 -2.01
N THR A 97 -7.85 -4.71 -3.21
CA THR A 97 -7.37 -5.85 -4.02
C THR A 97 -5.87 -5.71 -4.29
N MET A 98 -5.41 -4.51 -4.66
CA MET A 98 -3.99 -4.25 -4.88
C MET A 98 -3.16 -4.48 -3.61
N LYS A 99 -3.60 -3.94 -2.47
CA LYS A 99 -2.92 -4.16 -1.18
C LYS A 99 -2.85 -5.64 -0.81
N LYS A 100 -3.91 -6.40 -1.10
CA LYS A 100 -3.93 -7.85 -0.88
C LYS A 100 -2.86 -8.55 -1.70
N VAL A 101 -2.75 -8.24 -3.00
CA VAL A 101 -1.72 -8.81 -3.88
C VAL A 101 -0.31 -8.49 -3.36
N LEU A 102 -0.06 -7.26 -2.91
CA LEU A 102 1.24 -6.88 -2.34
C LEU A 102 1.57 -7.64 -1.05
N LEU A 103 0.57 -7.87 -0.18
CA LEU A 103 0.74 -8.68 1.03
C LEU A 103 1.04 -10.14 0.70
N GLU A 104 0.38 -10.71 -0.31
CA GLU A 104 0.65 -12.06 -0.80
C GLU A 104 2.08 -12.17 -1.37
N GLN A 105 2.53 -11.17 -2.15
CA GLN A 105 3.90 -11.09 -2.64
C GLN A 105 4.93 -11.00 -1.50
N LEU A 106 4.67 -10.15 -0.49
CA LEU A 106 5.54 -10.01 0.67
C LEU A 106 5.63 -11.32 1.46
N HIS A 107 4.50 -12.01 1.65
CA HIS A 107 4.47 -13.31 2.32
C HIS A 107 5.31 -14.34 1.56
N GLN A 108 5.14 -14.44 0.24
CA GLN A 108 5.93 -15.35 -0.60
C GLN A 108 7.43 -15.02 -0.52
N GLN A 109 7.81 -13.74 -0.52
CA GLN A 109 9.21 -13.34 -0.34
C GLN A 109 9.79 -13.80 1.00
N PHE A 110 9.00 -13.73 2.08
CA PHE A 110 9.43 -14.18 3.40
C PHE A 110 9.61 -15.70 3.43
N GLU A 111 8.68 -16.45 2.87
CA GLU A 111 8.77 -17.91 2.75
C GLU A 111 10.00 -18.34 1.95
N MET A 112 10.20 -17.76 0.75
CA MET A 112 11.38 -18.06 -0.08
C MET A 112 12.68 -17.78 0.65
N CYS A 113 12.77 -16.67 1.39
CA CYS A 113 13.96 -16.33 2.17
C CYS A 113 14.28 -17.37 3.25
N GLN A 114 13.24 -17.95 3.87
CA GLN A 114 13.40 -18.94 4.93
C GLN A 114 13.74 -20.32 4.35
N GLU A 115 13.04 -20.75 3.30
CA GLU A 115 13.22 -22.06 2.68
C GLU A 115 14.53 -22.17 1.90
N LYS A 116 14.89 -21.12 1.16
CA LYS A 116 16.05 -21.10 0.26
C LYS A 116 17.29 -20.45 0.86
N LYS A 117 17.26 -20.11 2.15
CA LYS A 117 18.41 -19.55 2.87
C LYS A 117 19.69 -20.34 2.55
N GLY A 118 20.75 -19.63 2.16
CA GLY A 118 22.04 -20.23 1.87
C GLY A 118 22.08 -20.99 0.55
N THR A 119 21.12 -20.76 -0.35
CA THR A 119 21.11 -21.29 -1.72
C THR A 119 20.96 -20.15 -2.71
N CYS A 120 21.45 -20.36 -3.94
CA CYS A 120 21.22 -19.45 -5.06
C CYS A 120 20.48 -20.16 -6.18
N GLU A 121 19.71 -19.40 -6.94
CA GLU A 121 18.94 -19.91 -8.08
C GLU A 121 18.87 -18.90 -9.23
N ARG A 122 18.63 -19.40 -10.44
CA ARG A 122 18.34 -18.56 -11.61
C ARG A 122 16.87 -18.16 -11.57
N VAL A 123 16.60 -16.86 -11.50
CA VAL A 123 15.26 -16.27 -11.49
C VAL A 123 15.12 -15.29 -12.64
N ARG A 124 14.03 -15.42 -13.41
CA ARG A 124 13.67 -14.40 -14.39
C ARG A 124 12.99 -13.24 -13.69
N LEU A 125 13.58 -12.05 -13.74
CA LEU A 125 13.05 -10.83 -13.13
C LEU A 125 12.50 -9.90 -14.21
N PRO A 126 11.38 -9.18 -13.95
CA PRO A 126 10.89 -8.15 -14.85
C PRO A 126 11.88 -6.99 -14.93
N LYS A 127 11.68 -6.07 -15.88
CA LYS A 127 12.42 -4.81 -15.91
C LYS A 127 12.15 -3.98 -14.64
N GLN A 128 13.18 -3.32 -14.13
CA GLN A 128 13.14 -2.56 -12.88
C GLN A 128 13.89 -1.24 -13.00
N TYR A 129 13.37 -0.22 -12.34
CA TYR A 129 13.95 1.11 -12.23
C TYR A 129 14.54 1.26 -10.84
N PHE A 130 15.82 1.60 -10.74
CA PHE A 130 16.49 1.93 -9.48
C PHE A 130 16.72 3.43 -9.40
N LEU A 131 16.21 4.06 -8.33
CA LEU A 131 16.45 5.46 -8.03
C LEU A 131 17.43 5.56 -6.85
N PRO A 132 18.73 5.83 -7.13
CA PRO A 132 19.66 6.19 -6.07
C PRO A 132 19.25 7.56 -5.51
N HIS A 133 19.12 7.66 -4.19
CA HIS A 133 18.87 8.95 -3.52
C HIS A 133 19.75 9.14 -2.29
N ILE A 134 20.64 8.19 -2.03
CA ILE A 134 21.71 8.26 -1.03
C ILE A 134 22.96 7.73 -1.71
N GLU A 135 24.03 8.53 -1.72
CA GLU A 135 25.33 8.21 -2.30
C GLU A 135 26.41 8.58 -1.28
N GLU A 136 27.44 7.75 -1.12
CA GLU A 136 28.55 8.01 -0.17
C GLU A 136 28.11 8.39 1.27
N ASN A 137 27.01 7.79 1.75
CA ASN A 137 26.36 8.09 3.04
C ASN A 137 25.72 9.48 3.18
N ALA A 138 25.45 10.17 2.07
CA ALA A 138 24.74 11.45 2.03
C ALA A 138 23.50 11.37 1.14
N PHE A 139 22.46 12.16 1.46
CA PHE A 139 21.29 12.28 0.60
C PHE A 139 21.65 13.03 -0.68
N CYS A 140 21.10 12.61 -1.82
CA CYS A 140 21.26 13.34 -3.05
C CYS A 140 20.38 14.60 -3.06
N GLU A 141 21.00 15.75 -3.31
CA GLU A 141 20.33 17.07 -3.31
C GLU A 141 19.85 17.51 -4.70
N LYS A 142 20.08 16.69 -5.74
CA LYS A 142 19.61 17.00 -7.10
C LYS A 142 18.08 17.11 -7.10
N LYS A 143 17.58 18.23 -7.60
CA LYS A 143 16.14 18.56 -7.62
C LYS A 143 15.30 17.44 -8.24
N GLU A 144 15.73 16.89 -9.37
CA GLU A 144 15.01 15.83 -10.09
C GLU A 144 14.90 14.54 -9.27
N ILE A 145 15.96 14.15 -8.55
CA ILE A 145 15.94 13.00 -7.65
C ILE A 145 15.02 13.27 -6.45
N VAL A 146 15.07 14.47 -5.87
CA VAL A 146 14.21 14.86 -4.73
C VAL A 146 12.72 14.88 -5.12
N GLU A 147 12.40 15.39 -6.31
CA GLU A 147 11.04 15.35 -6.84
C GLU A 147 10.59 13.91 -7.10
N GLN A 148 11.48 13.09 -7.66
CA GLN A 148 11.15 11.71 -7.99
C GLN A 148 10.97 10.83 -6.75
N ILE A 149 11.85 10.93 -5.75
CA ILE A 149 11.67 10.21 -4.48
C ILE A 149 10.36 10.66 -3.80
N THR A 150 9.99 11.94 -3.89
CA THR A 150 8.71 12.43 -3.36
C THR A 150 7.51 11.75 -4.03
N ASN A 151 7.57 11.50 -5.34
CA ASN A 151 6.53 10.75 -6.05
C ASN A 151 6.49 9.27 -5.62
N TRP A 152 7.66 8.64 -5.50
CA TRP A 152 7.77 7.24 -5.08
C TRP A 152 7.29 7.03 -3.64
N MET A 153 7.52 8.00 -2.74
CA MET A 153 7.07 7.93 -1.34
C MET A 153 5.54 7.90 -1.20
N LYS A 154 4.78 8.44 -2.16
CA LYS A 154 3.30 8.33 -2.19
C LYS A 154 2.83 6.90 -2.51
N HIS A 155 3.75 6.08 -3.00
CA HIS A 155 3.55 4.76 -3.60
C HIS A 155 4.60 3.76 -3.09
N ILE A 156 5.07 3.98 -1.85
CA ILE A 156 6.18 3.25 -1.25
C ILE A 156 5.93 1.75 -1.17
N GLU A 157 4.66 1.33 -1.15
CA GLU A 157 4.24 -0.07 -1.14
C GLU A 157 4.66 -0.87 -2.38
N TYR A 158 5.00 -0.21 -3.50
CA TYR A 158 5.49 -0.86 -4.72
C TYR A 158 7.02 -0.86 -4.85
N ALA A 159 7.72 -0.22 -3.92
CA ALA A 159 9.15 -0.01 -4.00
C ALA A 159 9.92 -0.86 -2.98
N TYR A 160 11.06 -1.40 -3.40
CA TYR A 160 11.97 -2.14 -2.56
C TYR A 160 13.14 -1.25 -2.13
N LYS A 161 13.37 -1.16 -0.81
CA LYS A 161 14.62 -0.59 -0.30
C LYS A 161 15.79 -1.45 -0.79
N THR A 162 16.71 -0.81 -1.50
CA THR A 162 17.77 -1.53 -2.22
C THR A 162 19.10 -0.80 -2.07
N ALA A 163 20.16 -1.53 -1.76
CA ALA A 163 21.53 -1.07 -1.90
C ALA A 163 22.11 -1.59 -3.21
N ARG A 164 22.86 -0.75 -3.93
CA ARG A 164 23.62 -1.14 -5.12
C ARG A 164 25.09 -1.23 -4.75
N VAL A 165 25.67 -2.39 -5.00
CA VAL A 165 27.09 -2.68 -4.74
C VAL A 165 27.83 -2.84 -6.05
N THR A 166 28.99 -2.21 -6.16
CA THR A 166 29.90 -2.36 -7.29
C THR A 166 31.31 -2.71 -6.83
N MET A 167 32.20 -2.99 -7.77
CA MET A 167 33.59 -3.35 -7.51
C MET A 167 34.54 -2.50 -8.36
N TYR A 168 35.20 -1.48 -7.78
CA TYR A 168 36.33 -0.79 -8.41
C TYR A 168 37.13 0.11 -7.43
N PRO A 169 38.42 -0.13 -7.14
CA PRO A 169 39.19 -1.39 -7.30
C PRO A 169 38.80 -2.45 -6.26
N GLU A 170 37.97 -2.08 -5.29
CA GLU A 170 37.47 -2.88 -4.17
C GLU A 170 35.94 -2.78 -4.10
N TRP A 171 35.32 -3.56 -3.22
CA TRP A 171 33.87 -3.57 -3.08
C TRP A 171 33.40 -2.27 -2.44
N GLN A 172 32.48 -1.59 -3.12
CA GLN A 172 31.92 -0.33 -2.68
C GLN A 172 30.39 -0.42 -2.70
N GLU A 173 29.79 -0.09 -1.57
CA GLU A 173 28.37 0.17 -1.46
C GLU A 173 28.16 1.62 -1.90
N ASN A 174 27.90 1.80 -3.20
CA ASN A 174 27.91 3.14 -3.81
C ASN A 174 26.63 3.89 -3.48
N ASP A 175 25.48 3.21 -3.61
CA ASP A 175 24.20 3.88 -3.63
C ASP A 175 23.16 3.10 -2.83
N HIS A 176 22.36 3.84 -2.06
CA HIS A 176 21.11 3.34 -1.52
C HIS A 176 19.94 4.05 -2.18
N GLY A 177 18.90 3.28 -2.42
CA GLY A 177 17.80 3.72 -3.25
C GLY A 177 16.53 2.93 -3.04
N LEU A 178 15.57 3.27 -3.89
CA LEU A 178 14.37 2.49 -4.08
C LEU A 178 14.44 1.80 -5.45
N LEU A 179 13.95 0.58 -5.52
CA LEU A 179 13.79 -0.17 -6.76
C LEU A 179 12.30 -0.44 -7.00
N MET A 180 11.80 -0.17 -8.20
CA MET A 180 10.41 -0.43 -8.57
C MET A 180 10.34 -1.23 -9.88
N GLU A 181 9.46 -2.23 -9.91
CA GLU A 181 9.21 -3.01 -11.12
C GLU A 181 8.43 -2.20 -12.16
N GLU A 182 8.69 -2.47 -13.44
CA GLU A 182 8.12 -1.73 -14.56
C GLU A 182 6.59 -1.74 -14.55
N GLN A 183 5.96 -2.85 -14.18
CA GLN A 183 4.49 -2.94 -14.09
C GLN A 183 3.88 -1.88 -13.17
N TYR A 184 4.54 -1.56 -12.05
CA TYR A 184 4.07 -0.54 -11.11
C TYR A 184 4.50 0.85 -11.55
N PHE A 185 5.72 0.97 -12.05
CA PHE A 185 6.27 2.22 -12.55
C PHE A 185 5.40 2.82 -13.68
N VAL A 186 5.02 2.00 -14.65
CA VAL A 186 4.15 2.37 -15.77
C VAL A 186 2.72 2.63 -15.30
N LYS A 187 2.17 1.77 -14.42
CA LYS A 187 0.81 1.95 -13.87
C LYS A 187 0.64 3.27 -13.13
N LEU A 188 1.70 3.76 -12.48
CA LEU A 188 1.71 5.02 -11.74
C LEU A 188 2.07 6.22 -12.61
N GLU A 189 2.35 6.01 -13.90
CA GLU A 189 2.74 7.05 -14.86
C GLU A 189 3.95 7.88 -14.37
N LEU A 190 4.91 7.23 -13.70
CA LEU A 190 6.08 7.90 -13.15
C LEU A 190 7.07 8.29 -14.27
N PRO A 191 7.69 9.48 -14.20
CA PRO A 191 8.65 9.91 -15.21
C PRO A 191 9.99 9.18 -15.04
N VAL A 192 10.59 8.78 -16.16
CA VAL A 192 11.99 8.32 -16.18
C VAL A 192 12.89 9.55 -16.16
N ILE A 193 13.93 9.52 -15.33
CA ILE A 193 14.96 10.58 -15.24
C ILE A 193 16.34 9.97 -15.53
N ASP A 194 17.29 10.78 -15.97
CA ASP A 194 18.61 10.31 -16.43
C ASP A 194 19.44 9.65 -15.32
N ASP A 195 19.27 10.06 -14.07
CA ASP A 195 19.97 9.51 -12.90
C ASP A 195 19.43 8.12 -12.46
N MET A 196 18.37 7.61 -13.08
CA MET A 196 17.90 6.26 -12.80
C MET A 196 18.79 5.20 -13.43
N ILE A 197 18.99 4.11 -12.69
CA ILE A 197 19.67 2.92 -13.22
C ILE A 197 18.61 1.88 -13.58
N ILE A 198 18.64 1.44 -14.83
CA ILE A 198 17.67 0.47 -15.35
C ILE A 198 18.27 -0.93 -15.29
N TYR A 199 17.49 -1.86 -14.75
CA TYR A 199 17.75 -3.30 -14.74
C TYR A 199 16.77 -3.94 -15.71
N GLU A 200 17.26 -4.41 -16.84
CA GLU A 200 16.41 -4.97 -17.90
C GLU A 200 15.76 -6.29 -17.49
N GLU A 201 14.63 -6.64 -18.13
CA GLU A 201 14.04 -7.96 -17.96
C GLU A 201 15.04 -9.04 -18.40
N GLY A 202 15.19 -10.08 -17.60
CA GLY A 202 16.04 -11.20 -17.96
C GLY A 202 16.28 -12.17 -16.82
N ASP A 203 17.23 -13.07 -17.03
CA ASP A 203 17.64 -14.04 -16.03
C ASP A 203 18.73 -13.44 -15.13
N TYR A 204 18.52 -13.58 -13.83
CA TYR A 204 19.43 -13.15 -12.78
C TYR A 204 19.72 -14.33 -11.86
N ILE A 205 20.83 -14.26 -11.12
CA ILE A 205 21.05 -15.15 -10.00
C ILE A 205 20.61 -14.45 -8.72
N VAL A 206 19.72 -15.09 -7.97
CA VAL A 206 19.26 -14.61 -6.67
C VAL A 206 19.84 -15.52 -5.59
N TYR A 207 20.57 -14.93 -4.65
CA TYR A 207 21.10 -15.61 -3.48
C TYR A 207 20.37 -15.16 -2.22
N TYR A 208 19.81 -16.12 -1.47
CA TYR A 208 19.04 -15.84 -0.27
C TYR A 208 19.94 -15.92 0.97
N VAL A 209 20.05 -14.79 1.65
CA VAL A 209 20.99 -14.61 2.75
C VAL A 209 20.22 -14.41 4.05
N ARG A 210 20.68 -15.09 5.11
CA ARG A 210 20.29 -14.79 6.47
C ARG A 210 21.55 -14.66 7.31
N GLU A 211 21.76 -13.46 7.81
CA GLU A 211 22.92 -13.10 8.62
C GLU A 211 22.50 -12.74 10.04
N ARG A 212 23.37 -13.02 11.00
CA ARG A 212 23.23 -12.45 12.34
C ARG A 212 23.49 -10.95 12.23
N TYR A 213 22.59 -10.14 12.79
CA TYR A 213 22.79 -8.69 12.86
C TYR A 213 24.02 -8.38 13.71
N VAL A 214 24.96 -7.65 13.12
CA VAL A 214 26.13 -7.10 13.80
C VAL A 214 26.10 -5.59 13.63
N ARG A 215 26.19 -4.86 14.73
CA ARG A 215 26.15 -3.39 14.72
C ARG A 215 27.38 -2.86 13.96
N ASN A 216 27.17 -1.85 13.12
CA ASN A 216 28.18 -1.18 12.30
C ASN A 216 28.88 -2.10 11.28
N ARG A 217 28.28 -3.25 10.97
CA ARG A 217 28.80 -4.15 9.95
C ARG A 217 28.21 -3.81 8.59
N GLY A 218 29.05 -3.42 7.65
CA GLY A 218 28.64 -2.97 6.31
C GLY A 218 28.37 -4.12 5.35
N ILE A 219 27.67 -3.83 4.24
CA ILE A 219 27.42 -4.84 3.19
C ILE A 219 28.73 -5.33 2.56
N THR A 220 29.70 -4.43 2.38
CA THR A 220 30.99 -4.70 1.73
C THR A 220 31.80 -5.79 2.44
N GLU A 221 31.56 -6.05 3.72
CA GLU A 221 32.24 -7.12 4.47
C GLU A 221 31.82 -8.54 4.07
N TYR A 222 30.66 -8.67 3.41
CA TYR A 222 30.07 -9.97 3.07
C TYR A 222 29.89 -10.18 1.57
N ILE A 223 29.93 -9.12 0.76
CA ILE A 223 29.62 -9.27 -0.67
C ILE A 223 30.61 -10.20 -1.40
N GLU A 224 31.89 -10.21 -1.01
CA GLU A 224 32.89 -11.11 -1.58
C GLU A 224 32.53 -12.58 -1.32
N GLN A 225 32.14 -12.95 -0.11
CA GLN A 225 31.75 -14.35 0.20
C GLN A 225 30.50 -14.76 -0.59
N TYR A 226 29.54 -13.86 -0.79
CA TYR A 226 28.34 -14.13 -1.57
C TYR A 226 28.66 -14.32 -3.05
N TYR A 227 29.51 -13.45 -3.60
CA TYR A 227 29.98 -13.54 -4.97
C TYR A 227 30.74 -14.86 -5.22
N GLN A 228 31.64 -15.26 -4.31
CA GLN A 228 32.37 -16.53 -4.45
C GLN A 228 31.43 -17.74 -4.35
N TYR A 229 30.50 -17.74 -3.40
CA TYR A 229 29.52 -18.83 -3.27
C TYR A 229 28.70 -19.02 -4.56
N VAL A 230 28.19 -17.94 -5.15
CA VAL A 230 27.44 -17.99 -6.42
C VAL A 230 28.28 -18.59 -7.56
N LYS A 231 29.58 -18.29 -7.59
CA LYS A 231 30.52 -18.89 -8.54
C LYS A 231 30.78 -20.38 -8.27
N GLU A 232 30.90 -20.78 -7.01
CA GLU A 232 31.05 -22.18 -6.60
C GLU A 232 29.82 -23.02 -6.97
N CYS A 233 28.63 -22.41 -6.97
CA CYS A 233 27.41 -23.01 -7.52
C CYS A 233 27.39 -23.14 -9.05
N GLY A 234 28.45 -22.71 -9.74
CA GLY A 234 28.61 -22.84 -11.19
C GLY A 234 28.02 -21.69 -12.02
N HIS A 235 27.66 -20.57 -11.39
CA HIS A 235 27.11 -19.42 -12.11
C HIS A 235 28.19 -18.38 -12.44
N SER A 236 28.15 -17.86 -13.68
CA SER A 236 28.98 -16.74 -14.10
C SER A 236 28.20 -15.44 -13.97
N VAL A 237 28.64 -14.56 -13.05
CA VAL A 237 27.94 -13.32 -12.72
C VAL A 237 28.88 -12.11 -12.72
N LYS A 238 28.32 -10.94 -13.03
CA LYS A 238 29.02 -9.66 -13.00
C LYS A 238 29.30 -9.23 -11.57
N LYS A 239 30.43 -8.55 -11.37
CA LYS A 239 30.82 -7.90 -10.09
C LYS A 239 30.24 -6.50 -9.91
N ASP A 240 29.58 -5.98 -10.95
CA ASP A 240 29.06 -4.61 -10.99
C ASP A 240 27.53 -4.60 -10.95
N GLY A 241 26.98 -3.59 -10.26
CA GLY A 241 25.56 -3.35 -10.13
C GLY A 241 24.80 -4.48 -9.43
N ILE A 242 25.41 -5.13 -8.43
CA ILE A 242 24.74 -6.14 -7.60
C ILE A 242 23.71 -5.43 -6.72
N LEU A 243 22.49 -5.97 -6.63
CA LEU A 243 21.46 -5.41 -5.78
C LEU A 243 21.33 -6.21 -4.49
N MET A 244 21.33 -5.53 -3.36
CA MET A 244 21.00 -6.12 -2.07
C MET A 244 19.70 -5.52 -1.54
N GLN A 245 18.73 -6.39 -1.33
CA GLN A 245 17.40 -6.01 -0.89
C GLN A 245 17.11 -6.64 0.46
N HIS A 246 16.85 -5.78 1.43
CA HIS A 246 16.36 -6.19 2.74
C HIS A 246 14.94 -6.72 2.60
N ILE A 247 14.67 -7.89 3.19
CA ILE A 247 13.35 -8.51 3.16
C ILE A 247 12.69 -8.37 4.54
N PHE A 248 13.30 -8.91 5.59
CA PHE A 248 12.80 -8.74 6.96
C PHE A 248 13.85 -9.07 8.02
N ASP A 249 13.57 -8.59 9.23
CA ASP A 249 14.30 -8.96 10.44
C ASP A 249 13.46 -9.87 11.32
N HIS A 250 14.10 -10.80 12.00
CA HIS A 250 13.46 -11.57 13.06
C HIS A 250 14.42 -11.83 14.20
N TYR A 251 13.87 -12.27 15.33
CA TYR A 251 14.65 -12.69 16.48
C TYR A 251 14.48 -14.20 16.68
N GLU A 252 15.58 -14.90 16.89
CA GLU A 252 15.61 -16.31 17.29
C GLU A 252 16.59 -16.43 18.45
N ASP A 253 16.15 -16.98 19.58
CA ASP A 253 16.92 -17.11 20.82
C ASP A 253 17.61 -15.82 21.30
N GLY A 254 16.92 -14.68 21.17
CA GLY A 254 17.43 -13.36 21.55
C GLY A 254 18.46 -12.76 20.57
N VAL A 255 18.74 -13.45 19.46
CA VAL A 255 19.63 -12.98 18.39
C VAL A 255 18.80 -12.41 17.25
N ARG A 256 19.08 -11.15 16.86
CA ARG A 256 18.50 -10.53 15.66
C ARG A 256 19.16 -11.09 14.41
N TYR A 257 18.35 -11.54 13.46
CA TYR A 257 18.76 -11.94 12.13
C TYR A 257 18.19 -10.98 11.09
N VAL A 258 18.96 -10.74 10.05
CA VAL A 258 18.56 -9.94 8.90
C VAL A 258 18.55 -10.83 7.66
N ASN A 259 17.48 -10.74 6.88
CA ASN A 259 17.26 -11.56 5.70
C ASN A 259 17.30 -10.67 4.46
N TYR A 260 18.13 -11.05 3.50
CA TYR A 260 18.31 -10.34 2.25
C TYR A 260 18.12 -11.29 1.07
N ARG A 261 17.74 -10.71 -0.08
CA ARG A 261 18.06 -11.31 -1.37
C ARG A 261 19.14 -10.49 -2.05
N VAL A 262 20.16 -11.17 -2.56
CA VAL A 262 21.27 -10.58 -3.32
C VAL A 262 21.09 -10.98 -4.77
N ILE A 263 20.97 -9.99 -5.65
CA ILE A 263 20.61 -10.18 -7.05
C ILE A 263 21.82 -9.84 -7.92
N PHE A 264 22.30 -10.82 -8.66
CA PHE A 264 23.46 -10.73 -9.53
C PHE A 264 23.03 -10.79 -11.00
N LYS A 265 23.58 -9.87 -11.81
CA LYS A 265 23.47 -9.94 -13.27
C LYS A 265 24.33 -11.09 -13.80
N LEU A 266 23.78 -11.90 -14.71
CA LEU A 266 24.57 -12.89 -15.43
C LEU A 266 25.65 -12.19 -16.27
N ASP A 267 26.81 -12.84 -16.38
CA ASP A 267 27.86 -12.40 -17.29
C ASP A 267 27.59 -13.01 -18.67
N SER A 268 27.11 -12.19 -19.61
CA SER A 268 26.76 -12.58 -20.98
C SER A 268 27.96 -13.02 -21.84
N GLY A 269 29.13 -13.23 -21.23
CA GLY A 269 30.39 -13.56 -21.90
C GLY A 269 30.74 -15.04 -21.98
N LYS A 270 30.00 -15.96 -21.34
CA LYS A 270 30.21 -17.42 -21.46
C LYS A 270 28.91 -18.19 -21.17
N GLU A 271 28.14 -18.46 -22.22
CA GLU A 271 27.33 -19.68 -22.33
C GLU A 271 27.88 -20.53 -23.48
#